data_AF-A0A075FH21-F1
#
_entry.id   AF-A0A075FH21-F1
#
_cell.length_a   1.000
_cell.length_b   1.000
_cell.length_c   1.000
_cell.angle_alpha   90.00
_cell.angle_beta   90.00
_cell.angle_gamma   90.00
#
_symmetry.space_group_name_H-M   'P 1'
#
loop_
_entity.id
_entity.type
_entity.pdbx_description
1 polymer ?
#
loop_
_entity_poly.entity_id
_entity_poly.type
_entity_poly.pdbx_seq_one_letter_code
_entity_poly.pdbx_strand_id
1 'polypeptide(L)'
;MVSKIVYLDIETTPKCVDWMRGYEGLDAWEILTVQWQEVDAFTGQEIGELKMIKRWEEGTEKDFIKEVLSSERLVVDYSYQYYNKEERREVEAYKKVDNFLFSENPPKLGHNLKFEQQALEGKVEQFGSSMKPMITYGWNIDMMPFGILRSGPSVDSWGIKFEKKGGQTRGSSLHNISCKETSGKVVGKMYEDEDWKGIEYYIRKETKCAIETYRQLLDHMKDWKYVEK
;
A
#
# COMPACT_ATOMS: atom_id res chain seq x y z
N MET A 1 9.93 -18.65 4.88
CA MET A 1 10.03 -17.23 5.20
C MET A 1 10.16 -16.44 3.91
N VAL A 2 9.30 -15.46 3.66
CA VAL A 2 9.36 -14.59 2.45
C VAL A 2 10.30 -13.43 2.77
N SER A 3 11.34 -13.23 1.96
CA SER A 3 12.35 -12.19 2.18
C SER A 3 11.90 -10.79 1.74
N LYS A 4 10.91 -10.73 0.83
CA LYS A 4 10.50 -9.49 0.15
C LYS A 4 9.02 -9.17 0.36
N ILE A 5 8.74 -7.92 0.70
CA ILE A 5 7.41 -7.31 0.72
C ILE A 5 7.41 -6.13 -0.26
N VAL A 6 6.26 -5.81 -0.85
CA VAL A 6 6.13 -4.67 -1.77
C VAL A 6 5.32 -3.59 -1.09
N TYR A 7 5.94 -2.45 -0.79
CA TYR A 7 5.19 -1.25 -0.44
C TYR A 7 4.41 -0.78 -1.67
N LEU A 8 3.11 -0.58 -1.52
CA LEU A 8 2.18 -0.15 -2.57
C LEU A 8 1.40 1.05 -2.07
N ASP A 9 1.21 2.03 -2.96
CA ASP A 9 0.36 3.18 -2.74
C ASP A 9 -0.19 3.68 -4.10
N ILE A 10 -1.34 4.36 -4.08
CA ILE A 10 -2.03 4.87 -5.28
C ILE A 10 -2.52 6.29 -5.02
N GLU A 11 -2.17 7.23 -5.90
CA GLU A 11 -2.78 8.56 -5.89
C GLU A 11 -3.96 8.62 -6.86
N THR A 12 -5.03 9.31 -6.47
CA THR A 12 -6.24 9.48 -7.27
C THR A 12 -6.72 10.93 -7.29
N THR A 13 -7.60 11.27 -8.21
CA THR A 13 -8.32 12.54 -8.12
C THR A 13 -9.26 12.52 -6.90
N PRO A 14 -9.56 13.68 -6.28
CA PRO A 14 -10.35 13.74 -5.04
C PRO A 14 -11.72 13.04 -5.11
N LYS A 15 -12.33 13.03 -6.31
CA LYS A 15 -13.64 12.41 -6.58
C LYS A 15 -13.66 10.89 -6.40
N CYS A 16 -12.51 10.22 -6.34
CA CYS A 16 -12.45 8.79 -6.05
C CYS A 16 -13.09 8.45 -4.68
N VAL A 17 -12.82 9.28 -3.66
CA VAL A 17 -13.40 9.09 -2.32
C VAL A 17 -14.91 9.34 -2.34
N ASP A 18 -15.37 10.29 -3.15
CA ASP A 18 -16.80 10.59 -3.29
C ASP A 18 -17.53 9.47 -4.03
N TRP A 19 -16.90 8.85 -5.04
CA TRP A 19 -17.40 7.64 -5.68
C TRP A 19 -17.51 6.48 -4.69
N MET A 20 -16.47 6.23 -3.87
CA MET A 20 -16.51 5.17 -2.83
C MET A 20 -17.63 5.39 -1.80
N ARG A 21 -18.13 6.63 -1.66
CA ARG A 21 -19.25 7.00 -0.79
C ARG A 21 -20.60 7.01 -1.50
N GLY A 22 -20.63 6.80 -2.82
CA GLY A 22 -21.83 6.79 -3.65
C GLY A 22 -22.31 8.18 -4.09
N TYR A 23 -21.47 9.21 -4.02
CA TYR A 23 -21.81 10.58 -4.44
C TYR A 23 -21.45 10.88 -5.90
N GLU A 24 -20.51 10.14 -6.47
CA GLU A 24 -19.99 10.35 -7.83
C GLU A 24 -20.05 9.08 -8.67
N GLY A 25 -20.07 9.26 -9.99
CA GLY A 25 -20.01 8.18 -10.97
C GLY A 25 -18.62 7.55 -11.08
N LEU A 26 -18.57 6.34 -11.65
CA LEU A 26 -17.32 5.60 -11.84
C LEU A 26 -16.35 6.29 -12.82
N ASP A 27 -16.89 7.06 -13.75
CA ASP A 27 -16.21 7.87 -14.76
C ASP A 27 -15.81 9.27 -14.27
N ALA A 28 -16.18 9.66 -13.05
CA ALA A 28 -15.98 11.02 -12.54
C ALA A 28 -14.60 11.26 -11.93
N TRP A 29 -13.76 10.23 -11.81
CA TRP A 29 -12.46 10.29 -11.13
C TRP A 29 -11.39 9.52 -11.92
N GLU A 30 -10.10 9.69 -11.60
CA GLU A 30 -9.00 8.97 -12.25
C GLU A 30 -8.01 8.44 -11.21
N ILE A 31 -7.30 7.35 -11.54
CA ILE A 31 -6.04 7.01 -10.86
C ILE A 31 -4.93 7.84 -11.52
N LEU A 32 -4.12 8.51 -10.69
CA LEU A 32 -3.04 9.39 -11.13
C LEU A 32 -1.70 8.67 -11.15
N THR A 33 -1.43 7.84 -10.15
CA THR A 33 -0.19 7.06 -10.08
C THR A 33 -0.42 5.71 -9.42
N VAL A 34 0.37 4.73 -9.84
CA VAL A 34 0.58 3.49 -9.09
C VAL A 34 2.06 3.43 -8.76
N GLN A 35 2.40 3.46 -7.48
CA GLN A 35 3.77 3.51 -7.00
C GLN A 35 4.09 2.31 -6.12
N TRP A 36 5.31 1.79 -6.24
CA TRP A 36 5.76 0.68 -5.41
C TRP A 36 7.25 0.67 -5.16
N GLN A 37 7.63 0.17 -3.99
CA GLN A 37 9.00 -0.06 -3.57
C GLN A 37 9.11 -1.49 -3.05
N GLU A 38 10.07 -2.24 -3.60
CA GLU A 38 10.44 -3.53 -3.02
C GLU A 38 11.20 -3.27 -1.72
N VAL A 39 10.88 -4.02 -0.67
CA VAL A 39 11.40 -3.83 0.68
C VAL A 39 11.76 -5.19 1.28
N ASP A 40 12.88 -5.25 1.98
CA ASP A 40 13.23 -6.41 2.79
C ASP A 40 12.25 -6.54 3.96
N ALA A 41 11.59 -7.69 4.05
CA ALA A 41 10.47 -7.89 4.96
C ALA A 41 10.89 -7.84 6.45
N PHE A 42 12.16 -8.07 6.79
CA PHE A 42 12.63 -8.17 8.18
C PHE A 42 13.33 -6.92 8.69
N THR A 43 13.90 -6.14 7.77
CA THR A 43 14.66 -4.94 8.08
C THR A 43 13.94 -3.66 7.67
N GLY A 44 12.97 -3.76 6.75
CA GLY A 44 12.34 -2.60 6.13
C GLY A 44 13.30 -1.83 5.20
N GLN A 45 14.45 -2.39 4.84
CA GLN A 45 15.40 -1.76 3.92
C GLN A 45 14.83 -1.76 2.49
N GLU A 46 14.93 -0.63 1.78
CA GLU A 46 14.53 -0.56 0.37
C GLU A 46 15.43 -1.46 -0.49
N ILE A 47 14.82 -2.18 -1.42
CA ILE A 47 15.49 -2.99 -2.44
C ILE A 47 15.29 -2.30 -3.79
N GLY A 48 16.36 -1.70 -4.32
CA GLY A 48 16.29 -0.95 -5.57
C GLY A 48 15.55 0.39 -5.43
N GLU A 49 15.15 0.96 -6.57
CA GLU A 49 14.51 2.28 -6.62
C GLU A 49 12.98 2.21 -6.53
N LEU A 50 12.38 3.30 -6.07
CA LEU A 50 10.93 3.52 -6.12
C LEU A 50 10.48 3.57 -7.58
N LYS A 51 9.55 2.69 -7.93
CA LYS A 51 8.95 2.59 -9.26
C LYS A 51 7.57 3.23 -9.25
N MET A 52 7.18 3.80 -10.38
CA MET A 52 5.91 4.53 -10.53
C MET A 52 5.43 4.52 -11.98
N ILE A 53 4.16 4.15 -12.18
CA ILE A 53 3.44 4.34 -13.45
C ILE A 53 2.55 5.58 -13.28
N LYS A 54 2.57 6.49 -14.25
CA LYS A 54 2.00 7.84 -14.11
C LYS A 54 0.96 8.11 -15.19
N ARG A 55 -0.19 8.64 -14.78
CA ARG A 55 -1.33 8.92 -15.65
C ARG A 55 -1.00 9.89 -16.78
N TRP A 56 -0.16 10.88 -16.51
CA TRP A 56 0.24 11.92 -17.48
C TRP A 56 1.32 11.46 -18.47
N GLU A 57 1.87 10.25 -18.32
CA GLU A 57 2.75 9.64 -19.33
C GLU A 57 1.93 8.92 -20.43
N GLU A 58 0.61 8.81 -20.23
CA GLU A 58 -0.31 8.05 -21.10
C GLU A 58 -1.34 8.95 -21.78
N GLY A 59 -1.71 8.60 -23.01
CA GLY A 59 -2.59 9.42 -23.83
C GLY A 59 -4.02 9.55 -23.30
N THR A 60 -4.57 8.47 -22.73
CA THR A 60 -5.93 8.44 -22.17
C THR A 60 -5.97 7.67 -20.86
N GLU A 61 -7.01 7.89 -20.05
CA GLU A 61 -7.22 7.12 -18.82
C GLU A 61 -7.34 5.63 -19.12
N LYS A 62 -8.05 5.27 -20.21
CA LYS A 62 -8.20 3.90 -20.64
C LYS A 62 -6.85 3.25 -20.96
N ASP A 63 -5.95 3.98 -21.62
CA ASP A 63 -4.62 3.47 -21.95
C ASP A 63 -3.74 3.37 -20.70
N PHE A 64 -3.85 4.31 -19.77
CA PHE A 64 -3.21 4.20 -18.46
C PHE A 64 -3.67 2.98 -17.66
N ILE A 65 -4.99 2.71 -17.60
CA ILE A 65 -5.49 1.52 -16.92
C ILE A 65 -5.03 0.25 -17.63
N LYS A 66 -5.06 0.19 -18.97
CA LYS A 66 -4.48 -0.96 -19.69
C LYS A 66 -3.03 -1.18 -19.31
N GLU A 67 -2.21 -0.12 -19.27
CA GLU A 67 -0.82 -0.21 -18.82
C GLU A 67 -0.77 -0.79 -17.40
N VAL A 68 -1.52 -0.28 -16.42
CA VAL A 68 -1.55 -0.86 -15.06
C VAL A 68 -1.94 -2.35 -15.03
N LEU A 69 -2.84 -2.78 -15.92
CA LEU A 69 -3.27 -4.18 -16.00
C LEU A 69 -2.22 -5.10 -16.63
N SER A 70 -1.48 -4.64 -17.64
CA SER A 70 -0.56 -5.48 -18.42
C SER A 70 0.93 -5.15 -18.26
N SER A 71 1.29 -4.14 -17.45
CA SER A 71 2.65 -3.62 -17.39
C SER A 71 3.66 -4.67 -16.95
N GLU A 72 4.69 -4.89 -17.76
CA GLU A 72 5.88 -5.67 -17.39
C GLU A 72 6.70 -4.96 -16.29
N ARG A 73 6.39 -3.70 -15.98
CA ARG A 73 7.05 -2.96 -14.89
C ARG A 73 6.62 -3.49 -13.53
N LEU A 74 5.41 -4.03 -13.42
CA LEU A 74 4.82 -4.58 -12.19
C LEU A 74 5.27 -6.03 -11.90
N VAL A 75 6.28 -6.50 -12.64
CA VAL A 75 6.93 -7.78 -12.39
C VAL A 75 7.71 -7.69 -11.08
N VAL A 76 7.51 -8.69 -10.21
CA VAL A 76 8.31 -8.84 -8.99
C VAL A 76 8.77 -10.28 -8.85
N ASP A 77 10.08 -10.44 -8.74
CA ASP A 77 10.71 -11.69 -8.36
C ASP A 77 10.83 -11.76 -6.84
N TYR A 78 10.52 -12.90 -6.24
CA TYR A 78 10.73 -13.11 -4.82
C TYR A 78 11.17 -14.54 -4.54
N SER A 79 11.81 -14.72 -3.39
CA SER A 79 12.13 -16.04 -2.86
C SER A 79 11.40 -16.28 -1.55
N TYR A 80 11.14 -17.56 -1.27
CA TYR A 80 10.61 -17.98 0.00
C TYR A 80 11.23 -19.31 0.42
N GLN A 81 11.54 -19.40 1.72
CA GLN A 81 11.99 -20.65 2.33
C GLN A 81 10.82 -21.47 2.84
N TYR A 82 10.87 -22.78 2.65
CA TYR A 82 9.95 -23.73 3.27
C TYR A 82 10.68 -25.03 3.64
N TYR A 83 10.14 -25.76 4.63
CA TYR A 83 10.67 -27.05 5.00
C TYR A 83 10.16 -28.13 4.03
N ASN A 84 11.06 -28.71 3.24
CA ASN A 84 10.75 -29.85 2.38
C ASN A 84 10.78 -31.14 3.22
N LYS A 85 9.61 -31.79 3.36
CA LYS A 85 9.48 -33.02 4.16
C LYS A 85 10.23 -34.21 3.57
N GLU A 86 10.32 -34.31 2.26
CA GLU A 86 11.01 -35.41 1.56
C GLU A 86 12.52 -35.28 1.70
N GLU A 87 13.05 -34.07 1.52
CA GLU A 87 14.49 -33.79 1.65
C GLU A 87 14.93 -33.57 3.11
N ARG A 88 13.97 -33.45 4.04
CA ARG A 88 14.18 -33.20 5.48
C ARG A 88 15.09 -31.99 5.75
N ARG A 89 14.95 -30.94 4.94
CA ARG A 89 15.72 -29.69 5.04
C ARG A 89 14.89 -28.48 4.61
N GLU A 90 15.35 -27.30 4.99
CA GLU A 90 14.83 -26.06 4.41
C GLU A 90 15.36 -25.90 2.98
N VAL A 91 14.46 -25.51 2.08
CA VAL A 91 14.77 -25.20 0.69
C VAL A 91 14.23 -23.81 0.36
N GLU A 92 14.94 -23.11 -0.51
CA GLU A 92 14.52 -21.84 -1.06
C GLU A 92 13.90 -22.07 -2.44
N ALA A 93 12.68 -21.56 -2.65
CA ALA A 93 12.05 -21.50 -3.96
C ALA A 93 12.03 -20.07 -4.46
N TYR A 94 12.26 -19.93 -5.76
CA TYR A 94 12.21 -18.68 -6.49
C TYR A 94 10.92 -18.62 -7.31
N LYS A 95 10.24 -17.48 -7.28
CA LYS A 95 9.02 -17.27 -8.06
C LYS A 95 9.02 -15.87 -8.65
N LYS A 96 8.66 -15.82 -9.93
CA LYS A 96 8.39 -14.60 -10.69
C LYS A 96 6.88 -14.39 -10.73
N VAL A 97 6.44 -13.16 -10.49
CA VAL A 97 5.05 -12.73 -10.61
C VAL A 97 4.99 -11.63 -11.64
N ASP A 98 4.17 -11.81 -12.68
CA ASP A 98 4.14 -10.89 -13.81
C ASP A 98 3.52 -9.53 -13.46
N ASN A 99 2.45 -9.53 -12.65
CA ASN A 99 1.86 -8.31 -12.11
C ASN A 99 1.42 -8.55 -10.66
N PHE A 100 2.16 -7.97 -9.70
CA PHE A 100 1.93 -8.23 -8.28
C PHE A 100 0.57 -7.71 -7.77
N LEU A 101 -0.08 -6.76 -8.46
CA LEU A 101 -1.40 -6.23 -8.10
C LEU A 101 -2.51 -7.29 -8.23
N PHE A 102 -2.29 -8.30 -9.07
CA PHE A 102 -3.26 -9.36 -9.39
C PHE A 102 -2.79 -10.74 -8.90
N SER A 103 -1.95 -10.75 -7.86
CA SER A 103 -1.46 -11.96 -7.22
C SER A 103 -1.50 -11.82 -5.71
N GLU A 104 -1.69 -12.91 -4.97
CA GLU A 104 -1.57 -12.90 -3.50
C GLU A 104 -0.12 -12.67 -3.04
N ASN A 105 0.85 -12.89 -3.93
CA ASN A 105 2.28 -12.77 -3.62
C ASN A 105 2.99 -11.85 -4.63
N PRO A 106 4.12 -11.23 -4.26
CA PRO A 106 4.60 -11.08 -2.89
C PRO A 106 3.59 -10.34 -2.00
N PRO A 107 3.71 -10.44 -0.67
CA PRO A 107 2.90 -9.66 0.25
C PRO A 107 3.00 -8.15 -0.04
N LYS A 108 1.93 -7.42 0.27
CA LYS A 108 1.84 -5.97 0.13
C LYS A 108 1.97 -5.30 1.49
N LEU A 109 2.68 -4.20 1.51
CA LEU A 109 2.75 -3.25 2.62
C LEU A 109 2.05 -1.97 2.17
N GLY A 110 1.19 -1.40 3.00
CA GLY A 110 0.56 -0.11 2.67
C GLY A 110 -0.16 0.51 3.86
N HIS A 111 -0.87 1.62 3.62
CA HIS A 111 -1.70 2.28 4.62
C HIS A 111 -3.12 2.34 4.11
N ASN A 112 -4.04 1.61 4.75
CA ASN A 112 -5.41 1.44 4.29
C ASN A 112 -5.51 0.77 2.91
N LEU A 113 -4.88 -0.41 2.76
CA LEU A 113 -4.78 -1.20 1.51
C LEU A 113 -6.13 -1.49 0.84
N LYS A 114 -7.23 -1.37 1.60
CA LYS A 114 -8.59 -1.45 1.10
C LYS A 114 -8.90 -0.35 0.10
N PHE A 115 -8.34 0.85 0.26
CA PHE A 115 -8.52 1.95 -0.68
C PHE A 115 -7.95 1.59 -2.05
N GLU A 116 -6.71 1.13 -2.11
CA GLU A 116 -6.04 0.73 -3.36
C GLU A 116 -6.79 -0.44 -4.04
N GLN A 117 -7.25 -1.42 -3.24
CA GLN A 117 -8.09 -2.52 -3.71
C GLN A 117 -9.37 -1.98 -4.39
N GLN A 118 -10.12 -1.12 -3.70
CA GLN A 118 -11.38 -0.57 -4.21
C GLN A 118 -11.19 0.33 -5.43
N ALA A 119 -10.12 1.16 -5.43
CA ALA A 119 -9.80 2.02 -6.56
C ALA A 119 -9.52 1.18 -7.82
N LEU A 120 -8.67 0.16 -7.73
CA LEU A 120 -8.41 -0.71 -8.87
C LEU A 120 -9.63 -1.52 -9.30
N GLU A 121 -10.43 -2.04 -8.35
CA GLU A 121 -11.69 -2.74 -8.68
C GLU A 121 -12.65 -1.84 -9.46
N GLY A 122 -12.80 -0.58 -9.04
CA GLY A 122 -13.61 0.40 -9.76
C GLY A 122 -13.13 0.61 -11.20
N LYS A 123 -11.82 0.80 -11.42
CA LYS A 123 -11.28 0.99 -12.77
C LYS A 123 -11.33 -0.27 -13.64
N VAL A 124 -11.15 -1.45 -13.04
CA VAL A 124 -11.38 -2.73 -13.71
C VAL A 124 -12.83 -2.85 -14.18
N GLU A 125 -13.80 -2.51 -13.33
CA GLU A 125 -15.23 -2.52 -13.65
C GLU A 125 -15.54 -1.52 -14.77
N GLN A 126 -15.05 -0.28 -14.66
CA GLN A 126 -15.29 0.79 -15.63
C GLN A 126 -14.87 0.38 -17.04
N PHE A 127 -13.72 -0.29 -17.15
CA PHE A 127 -13.13 -0.67 -18.42
C PHE A 127 -13.39 -2.13 -18.82
N GLY A 128 -14.23 -2.85 -18.08
CA GLY A 128 -14.75 -4.17 -18.45
C GLY A 128 -13.69 -5.30 -18.45
N SER A 129 -12.68 -5.22 -17.58
CA SER A 129 -11.69 -6.29 -17.42
C SER A 129 -12.19 -7.37 -16.46
N SER A 130 -11.79 -8.62 -16.69
CA SER A 130 -12.07 -9.75 -15.78
C SER A 130 -11.00 -9.95 -14.71
N MET A 131 -9.91 -9.18 -14.77
CA MET A 131 -8.83 -9.25 -13.79
C MET A 131 -9.33 -8.81 -12.42
N LYS A 132 -8.90 -9.51 -11.36
CA LYS A 132 -9.30 -9.20 -9.99
C LYS A 132 -8.10 -8.74 -9.18
N PRO A 133 -8.05 -7.46 -8.76
CA PRO A 133 -6.98 -6.99 -7.88
C PRO A 133 -6.91 -7.86 -6.62
N MET A 134 -5.70 -8.19 -6.19
CA MET A 134 -5.41 -9.07 -5.06
C MET A 134 -4.59 -8.36 -3.97
N ILE A 135 -4.84 -7.07 -3.76
CA ILE A 135 -4.08 -6.21 -2.86
C ILE A 135 -4.34 -6.56 -1.40
N THR A 136 -5.59 -6.90 -1.06
CA THR A 136 -5.97 -7.29 0.31
C THR A 136 -6.02 -8.81 0.51
N TYR A 137 -5.51 -9.59 -0.44
CA TYR A 137 -5.52 -11.05 -0.40
C TYR A 137 -4.14 -11.59 0.00
N GLY A 138 -4.09 -12.50 0.97
CA GLY A 138 -2.84 -13.07 1.49
C GLY A 138 -2.29 -12.36 2.73
N TRP A 139 -0.98 -12.50 2.95
CA TRP A 139 -0.29 -12.09 4.18
C TRP A 139 0.18 -10.63 4.14
N ASN A 140 -0.72 -9.71 3.81
CA ASN A 140 -0.40 -8.29 3.65
C ASN A 140 -0.26 -7.57 5.00
N ILE A 141 0.53 -6.50 5.02
CA ILE A 141 0.72 -5.62 6.18
C ILE A 141 0.05 -4.28 5.89
N ASP A 142 -1.11 -4.07 6.50
CA ASP A 142 -1.75 -2.75 6.53
C ASP A 142 -1.30 -2.00 7.79
N MET A 143 -0.74 -0.81 7.61
CA MET A 143 -0.27 0.04 8.71
C MET A 143 -1.37 0.86 9.37
N MET A 144 -2.58 0.96 8.80
CA MET A 144 -3.68 1.72 9.38
C MET A 144 -4.08 1.21 10.78
N PRO A 145 -4.22 -0.11 11.03
CA PRO A 145 -4.43 -0.63 12.39
C PRO A 145 -3.33 -0.23 13.38
N PHE A 146 -2.06 -0.20 12.96
CA PHE A 146 -0.96 0.23 13.83
C PHE A 146 -1.11 1.69 14.23
N GLY A 147 -1.54 2.55 13.30
CA GLY A 147 -1.88 3.93 13.61
C GLY A 147 -2.99 4.07 14.64
N ILE A 148 -4.04 3.24 14.52
CA ILE A 148 -5.12 3.16 15.51
C ILE A 148 -4.59 2.71 16.88
N LEU A 149 -3.62 1.80 16.93
CA LEU A 149 -3.01 1.33 18.17
C LEU A 149 -2.10 2.36 18.85
N ARG A 150 -1.47 3.27 18.09
CA ARG A 150 -0.70 4.40 18.63
C ARG A 150 -1.56 5.63 18.98
N SER A 151 -2.74 5.76 18.40
CA SER A 151 -3.66 6.87 18.68
C SER A 151 -4.26 6.75 20.08
N GLY A 152 -4.28 7.85 20.86
CA GLY A 152 -4.54 7.91 22.31
C GLY A 152 -5.88 7.33 22.83
N PRO A 153 -6.67 8.08 23.61
CA PRO A 153 -7.92 7.60 24.20
C PRO A 153 -8.81 6.87 23.19
N SER A 154 -9.15 5.62 23.51
CA SER A 154 -9.94 4.73 22.66
C SER A 154 -11.11 4.16 23.46
N VAL A 155 -12.11 3.66 22.75
CA VAL A 155 -13.31 3.04 23.34
C VAL A 155 -13.46 1.64 22.76
N ASP A 156 -13.66 0.63 23.60
CA ASP A 156 -13.91 -0.74 23.14
C ASP A 156 -15.37 -0.92 22.68
N SER A 157 -15.73 -2.12 22.22
CA SER A 157 -17.10 -2.43 21.76
C SER A 157 -18.17 -2.35 22.86
N TRP A 158 -17.76 -2.19 24.12
CA TRP A 158 -18.64 -2.10 25.31
C TRP A 158 -18.73 -0.68 25.86
N GLY A 159 -18.09 0.29 25.20
CA GLY A 159 -18.10 1.69 25.65
C GLY A 159 -17.04 2.02 26.70
N ILE A 160 -16.14 1.09 27.03
CA ILE A 160 -15.10 1.30 28.03
C ILE A 160 -13.97 2.13 27.41
N LYS A 161 -13.68 3.27 28.03
CA LYS A 161 -12.57 4.15 27.65
C LYS A 161 -11.25 3.59 28.18
N PHE A 162 -10.22 3.57 27.35
CA PHE A 162 -8.87 3.20 27.73
C PHE A 162 -7.84 4.05 27.00
N GLU A 163 -6.66 4.25 27.60
CA GLU A 163 -5.54 4.92 26.97
C GLU A 163 -4.58 3.90 26.36
N LYS A 164 -4.31 4.05 25.07
CA LYS A 164 -3.27 3.27 24.37
C LYS A 164 -1.91 3.94 24.60
N LYS A 165 -0.83 3.14 24.66
CA LYS A 165 0.55 3.65 24.72
C LYS A 165 0.82 4.52 23.48
N GLY A 166 0.98 5.84 23.67
CA GLY A 166 1.15 6.80 22.56
C GLY A 166 0.59 8.20 22.83
N GLY A 167 -0.30 8.34 23.82
CA GLY A 167 -0.55 9.60 24.56
C GLY A 167 -1.27 10.75 23.84
N GLN A 168 -1.48 10.71 22.52
CA GLN A 168 -2.24 11.76 21.80
C GLN A 168 -3.23 11.15 20.80
N THR A 169 -4.47 11.63 20.79
CA THR A 169 -5.45 11.32 19.74
C THR A 169 -4.99 11.98 18.44
N ARG A 170 -4.21 11.26 17.64
CA ARG A 170 -3.76 11.75 16.33
C ARG A 170 -4.59 11.19 15.17
N GLY A 171 -5.56 10.29 15.40
CA GLY A 171 -6.26 9.62 14.30
C GLY A 171 -5.38 8.60 13.58
N SER A 172 -5.92 7.92 12.56
CA SER A 172 -5.25 6.78 11.91
C SER A 172 -4.54 7.09 10.60
N SER A 173 -4.68 8.30 10.06
CA SER A 173 -4.05 8.69 8.78
C SER A 173 -2.52 8.62 8.83
N LEU A 174 -1.87 8.34 7.70
CA LEU A 174 -0.41 8.18 7.64
C LEU A 174 0.37 9.40 8.16
N HIS A 175 -0.07 10.63 7.87
CA HIS A 175 0.55 11.88 8.37
C HIS A 175 0.52 12.02 9.91
N ASN A 176 -0.36 11.28 10.59
CA ASN A 176 -0.47 11.33 12.04
C ASN A 176 0.50 10.37 12.75
N ILE A 177 1.04 9.41 12.01
CA ILE A 177 1.81 8.27 12.55
C ILE A 177 3.22 8.17 11.95
N SER A 178 3.55 9.06 11.01
CA SER A 178 4.80 9.09 10.26
C SER A 178 5.34 10.50 10.13
N CYS A 179 6.45 10.68 9.40
CA CYS A 179 6.99 11.99 9.06
C CYS A 179 6.25 12.74 7.95
N LYS A 180 5.14 12.19 7.43
CA LYS A 180 4.37 12.81 6.33
C LYS A 180 3.73 14.11 6.81
N GLU A 181 3.99 15.20 6.10
CA GLU A 181 3.64 16.57 6.54
C GLU A 181 2.17 16.95 6.26
N THR A 182 1.57 16.43 5.19
CA THR A 182 0.23 16.83 4.72
C THR A 182 -0.62 15.63 4.29
N SER A 183 -1.93 15.80 4.13
CA SER A 183 -2.79 14.79 3.52
C SER A 183 -2.65 14.75 1.99
N GLY A 184 -3.04 13.63 1.36
CA GLY A 184 -3.07 13.48 -0.11
C GLY A 184 -4.02 14.42 -0.86
N LYS A 185 -4.89 15.16 -0.16
CA LYS A 185 -5.74 16.19 -0.79
C LYS A 185 -4.98 17.23 -1.60
N VAL A 186 -3.69 17.46 -1.30
CA VAL A 186 -2.85 18.41 -2.05
C VAL A 186 -2.56 17.93 -3.48
N VAL A 187 -2.56 16.61 -3.71
CA VAL A 187 -2.21 16.01 -5.01
C VAL A 187 -3.22 16.39 -6.08
N GLY A 188 -4.52 16.48 -5.74
CA GLY A 188 -5.55 16.90 -6.69
C GLY A 188 -5.30 18.29 -7.26
N LYS A 189 -4.91 19.24 -6.40
CA LYS A 189 -4.54 20.60 -6.85
C LYS A 189 -3.26 20.60 -7.67
N MET A 190 -2.22 19.86 -7.25
CA MET A 190 -0.99 19.72 -8.03
C MET A 190 -1.28 19.13 -9.41
N TYR A 191 -2.25 18.22 -9.54
CA TYR A 191 -2.65 17.64 -10.81
C TYR A 191 -3.37 18.65 -11.71
N GLU A 192 -4.28 19.45 -11.15
CA GLU A 192 -4.94 20.57 -11.86
C GLU A 192 -3.94 21.63 -12.34
N ASP A 193 -2.92 21.90 -11.53
CA ASP A 193 -1.86 22.88 -11.83
C ASP A 193 -0.74 22.29 -12.73
N GLU A 194 -0.86 21.03 -13.17
CA GLU A 194 0.14 20.28 -13.93
C GLU A 194 1.55 20.22 -13.27
N ASP A 195 1.59 20.28 -11.94
CA ASP A 195 2.83 20.19 -11.14
C ASP A 195 3.28 18.72 -10.98
N TRP A 196 3.65 18.09 -12.09
CA TRP A 196 4.09 16.69 -12.14
C TRP A 196 5.29 16.42 -11.23
N LYS A 197 6.23 17.37 -11.16
CA LYS A 197 7.41 17.26 -10.31
C LYS A 197 7.05 17.34 -8.82
N GLY A 198 6.10 18.21 -8.46
CA GLY A 198 5.55 18.29 -7.11
C GLY A 198 4.89 17.00 -6.67
N ILE A 199 4.07 16.38 -7.55
CA ILE A 199 3.44 15.08 -7.29
C ILE A 199 4.51 13.99 -7.08
N GLU A 200 5.50 13.88 -7.97
CA GLU A 200 6.58 12.88 -7.81
C GLU A 200 7.38 13.09 -6.53
N TYR A 201 7.67 14.35 -6.17
CA TYR A 201 8.36 14.68 -4.92
C TYR A 201 7.53 14.30 -3.69
N TYR A 202 6.24 14.60 -3.72
CA TYR A 202 5.29 14.23 -2.68
C TYR A 202 5.25 12.70 -2.49
N ILE A 203 5.10 11.93 -3.57
CA ILE A 203 5.07 10.46 -3.54
C ILE A 203 6.37 9.89 -2.96
N ARG A 204 7.54 10.42 -3.37
CA ARG A 204 8.85 9.99 -2.84
C ARG A 204 8.97 10.25 -1.34
N LYS A 205 8.50 11.39 -0.86
CA LYS A 205 8.47 11.72 0.57
C LYS A 205 7.53 10.79 1.34
N GLU A 206 6.32 10.61 0.85
CA GLU A 206 5.32 9.73 1.45
C GLU A 206 5.83 8.29 1.56
N THR A 207 6.36 7.75 0.47
CA THR A 207 6.96 6.41 0.42
C THR A 207 8.03 6.23 1.50
N LYS A 208 8.96 7.20 1.63
CA LYS A 208 9.99 7.16 2.66
C LYS A 208 9.39 7.16 4.07
N CYS A 209 8.40 8.00 4.32
CA CYS A 209 7.73 8.06 5.62
C CYS A 209 6.95 6.77 5.93
N ALA A 210 6.32 6.15 4.94
CA ALA A 210 5.63 4.87 5.08
C ALA A 210 6.61 3.74 5.43
N ILE A 211 7.70 3.61 4.69
CA ILE A 211 8.73 2.58 4.93
C ILE A 211 9.43 2.79 6.26
N GLU A 212 9.72 4.03 6.65
CA GLU A 212 10.27 4.33 7.96
C GLU A 212 9.30 3.95 9.09
N THR A 213 8.00 4.17 8.88
CA THR A 213 6.96 3.71 9.83
C THR A 213 6.97 2.18 9.95
N TYR A 214 7.15 1.46 8.84
CA TYR A 214 7.29 0.01 8.84
C TYR A 214 8.55 -0.45 9.61
N ARG A 215 9.70 0.23 9.45
CA ARG A 215 10.90 -0.07 10.25
C ARG A 215 10.68 0.09 11.74
N GLN A 216 9.98 1.16 12.15
CA GLN A 216 9.64 1.37 13.55
C GLN A 216 8.69 0.30 14.09
N LEU A 217 7.75 -0.18 13.26
CA LEU A 217 6.89 -1.31 13.61
C LEU A 217 7.73 -2.58 13.83
N LEU A 218 8.62 -2.91 12.89
CA LEU A 218 9.52 -4.06 13.00
C LEU A 218 10.37 -3.97 14.28
N ASP A 219 10.95 -2.80 14.57
CA ASP A 219 11.74 -2.59 15.77
C ASP A 219 10.92 -2.78 17.05
N HIS A 220 9.70 -2.25 17.09
CA HIS A 220 8.78 -2.45 18.21
C HIS A 220 8.39 -3.92 18.42
N MET A 221 8.35 -4.71 17.35
CA MET A 221 8.02 -6.13 17.40
C MET A 221 9.19 -7.03 17.80
N LYS A 222 10.45 -6.57 17.76
CA LYS A 222 11.64 -7.38 18.11
C LYS A 222 11.58 -7.96 19.53
N ASP A 223 11.04 -7.19 20.46
CA ASP A 223 10.93 -7.59 21.87
C ASP A 223 9.63 -8.33 22.19
N TRP A 224 8.76 -8.55 21.20
CA TRP A 224 7.51 -9.27 21.40
C TRP A 224 7.78 -10.76 21.62
N LYS A 225 7.75 -11.18 22.89
CA LYS A 225 7.78 -12.59 23.28
C LYS A 225 6.37 -13.05 23.58
N TYR A 226 5.77 -13.80 22.64
CA TYR A 226 4.52 -14.49 22.94
C TYR A 226 4.78 -15.54 24.01
N VAL A 227 4.15 -15.38 25.17
CA VAL A 227 4.13 -16.38 26.24
C VAL A 227 2.74 -16.99 26.21
N GLU A 228 2.66 -18.26 25.79
CA GLU A 228 1.44 -19.04 25.90
C GLU A 228 1.10 -19.16 27.39
N LYS A 229 -0.06 -18.61 27.79
CA LYS A 229 -0.54 -18.69 29.18
C LYS A 229 -1.38 -19.94 29.39
#